data_AF-A0A059LJP9-F1
#
_entry.id   AF-A0A059LJP9-F1
#
_cell.length_a   1.000
_cell.length_b   1.000
_cell.length_c   1.000
_cell.angle_alpha   90.00
_cell.angle_beta   90.00
_cell.angle_gamma   90.00
#
_symmetry.space_group_name_H-M   'P 1'
#
loop_
_entity.id
_entity.type
_entity.pdbx_description
1 polymer ?
#
loop_
_entity_poly.entity_id
_entity_poly.type
_entity_poly.pdbx_seq_one_letter_code
_entity_poly.pdbx_strand_id
1 'polypeptide(L)'
;MEIEGALASGDPASFQSSLPVHMDGSCNGLQHYAALGRDLSGGRAVNLVPGEGPQDVYSEIARLVARRVAADASRGSAHARALLAATAVDRKLVKQTVMTSVYGVTFVGAREQIGSRLRERGFQDDAMLYKVSCYAAKATLDSLHEMFSSAKHIMHWLSDCARVVARAGQSVSWVTPLGLPIVQPYRKSDKQHIRTLLQRLVLVENNDALPVLKMRQRTAFPPNYIHSIDSTHMMMTATRCAQEGMAFAGVHDSFWTHAGDVEKMNAILRDCFVELHSQPLLEDLINHLQTAHPNLTFPPIPDTGELDLDCVRDSTYFFS
;
A
#
# COMPACT_ATOMS: atom_id res chain seq x y z
N MET A 1 -33.65 4.48 -0.28
CA MET A 1 -33.86 5.27 -1.51
C MET A 1 -33.67 4.42 -2.77
N GLU A 2 -32.46 4.01 -3.17
CA GLU A 2 -32.30 3.25 -4.43
C GLU A 2 -32.92 1.84 -4.38
N ILE A 3 -32.61 1.05 -3.33
CA ILE A 3 -33.15 -0.29 -3.13
C ILE A 3 -34.68 -0.28 -3.00
N GLU A 4 -35.21 0.70 -2.26
CA GLU A 4 -36.67 0.88 -2.13
C GLU A 4 -37.31 1.25 -3.46
N GLY A 5 -36.65 2.11 -4.26
CA GLY A 5 -37.09 2.46 -5.61
C GLY A 5 -37.15 1.25 -6.54
N ALA A 6 -36.12 0.39 -6.49
CA ALA A 6 -36.09 -0.86 -7.24
C ALA A 6 -37.18 -1.84 -6.79
N LEU A 7 -37.44 -1.99 -5.49
CA LEU A 7 -38.50 -2.85 -4.98
C LEU A 7 -39.90 -2.33 -5.30
N ALA A 8 -40.07 -1.00 -5.35
CA ALA A 8 -41.35 -0.35 -5.66
C ALA A 8 -41.64 -0.23 -7.17
N SER A 9 -40.69 -0.55 -8.06
CA SER A 9 -40.86 -0.38 -9.51
C SER A 9 -41.84 -1.37 -10.15
N GLY A 10 -42.21 -2.44 -9.42
CA GLY A 10 -43.01 -3.55 -9.94
C GLY A 10 -42.21 -4.58 -10.75
N ASP A 11 -41.10 -4.18 -11.35
CA ASP A 11 -40.09 -5.04 -11.97
C ASP A 11 -38.68 -4.55 -11.58
N PRO A 12 -38.09 -5.09 -10.50
CA PRO A 12 -36.77 -4.67 -10.04
C PRO A 12 -35.64 -4.92 -11.05
N ALA A 13 -35.80 -5.89 -11.97
CA ALA A 13 -34.76 -6.25 -12.93
C ALA A 13 -34.59 -5.21 -14.06
N SER A 14 -35.64 -4.46 -14.39
CA SER A 14 -35.59 -3.38 -15.39
C SER A 14 -35.45 -1.98 -14.77
N PHE A 15 -35.32 -1.89 -13.44
CA PHE A 15 -35.14 -0.61 -12.75
C PHE A 15 -33.80 0.04 -13.15
N GLN A 16 -33.86 1.27 -13.64
CA GLN A 16 -32.67 2.03 -14.07
C GLN A 16 -31.97 2.67 -12.86
N SER A 17 -31.05 1.92 -12.25
CA SER A 17 -30.26 2.43 -11.12
C SER A 17 -29.13 3.36 -11.57
N SER A 18 -29.03 4.51 -10.90
CA SER A 18 -27.94 5.48 -11.10
C SER A 18 -26.93 5.49 -9.97
N LEU A 19 -27.13 4.68 -8.93
CA LEU A 19 -26.22 4.57 -7.80
C LEU A 19 -24.95 3.81 -8.20
N PRO A 20 -23.75 4.41 -8.07
CA PRO A 20 -22.50 3.68 -8.30
C PRO A 20 -22.30 2.61 -7.22
N VAL A 21 -21.95 1.40 -7.65
CA VAL A 21 -21.55 0.31 -6.76
C VAL A 21 -20.03 0.21 -6.80
N HIS A 22 -19.40 0.22 -5.62
CA HIS A 22 -17.96 0.15 -5.46
C HIS A 22 -17.49 -1.28 -5.19
N MET A 23 -16.33 -1.63 -5.75
CA MET A 23 -15.56 -2.83 -5.42
C MET A 23 -14.19 -2.37 -4.91
N ASP A 24 -13.84 -2.75 -3.67
CA ASP A 24 -12.61 -2.31 -3.03
C ASP A 24 -11.56 -3.41 -3.01
N GLY A 25 -10.29 -3.05 -3.26
CA GLY A 25 -9.17 -3.95 -3.01
C GLY A 25 -9.03 -4.26 -1.52
N SER A 26 -8.83 -5.53 -1.17
CA SER A 26 -8.70 -5.97 0.23
C SER A 26 -7.56 -5.24 0.98
N CYS A 27 -6.38 -5.22 0.36
CA CYS A 27 -5.22 -4.42 0.77
C CYS A 27 -4.31 -4.25 -0.44
N ASN A 28 -4.62 -3.26 -1.28
CA ASN A 28 -4.09 -3.20 -2.65
C ASN A 28 -2.55 -3.21 -2.72
N GLY A 29 -1.87 -2.44 -1.88
CA GLY A 29 -0.41 -2.45 -1.83
C GLY A 29 0.18 -3.84 -1.54
N LEU A 30 -0.41 -4.61 -0.62
CA LEU A 30 0.02 -5.99 -0.35
C LEU A 30 -0.36 -6.95 -1.48
N GLN A 31 -1.48 -6.74 -2.17
CA GLN A 31 -1.85 -7.51 -3.37
C GLN A 31 -0.79 -7.34 -4.46
N HIS A 32 -0.36 -6.11 -4.74
CA HIS A 32 0.71 -5.86 -5.70
C HIS A 32 2.05 -6.45 -5.26
N TYR A 33 2.44 -6.35 -3.97
CA TYR A 33 3.66 -6.99 -3.50
C TYR A 33 3.62 -8.52 -3.58
N ALA A 34 2.49 -9.14 -3.21
CA ALA A 34 2.32 -10.58 -3.28
C ALA A 34 2.39 -11.08 -4.73
N ALA A 35 1.84 -10.32 -5.68
CA ALA A 35 1.94 -10.64 -7.10
C ALA A 35 3.36 -10.47 -7.66
N LEU A 36 4.03 -9.34 -7.36
CA LEU A 36 5.44 -9.10 -7.75
C LEU A 36 6.37 -10.18 -7.22
N GLY A 37 6.18 -10.59 -5.97
CA GLY A 37 7.00 -11.60 -5.31
C GLY A 37 6.53 -13.04 -5.50
N ARG A 38 5.45 -13.26 -6.26
CA ARG A 38 4.76 -14.56 -6.39
C ARG A 38 4.57 -15.27 -5.04
N ASP A 39 4.21 -14.52 -4.00
CA ASP A 39 4.08 -15.01 -2.62
C ASP A 39 2.73 -15.70 -2.42
N LEU A 40 2.71 -17.03 -2.40
CA LEU A 40 1.48 -17.80 -2.25
C LEU A 40 0.80 -17.57 -0.90
N SER A 41 1.57 -17.53 0.19
CA SER A 41 1.04 -17.27 1.54
C SER A 41 0.47 -15.86 1.67
N GLY A 42 1.24 -14.86 1.24
CA GLY A 42 0.81 -13.47 1.23
C GLY A 42 -0.40 -13.27 0.32
N GLY A 43 -0.38 -13.88 -0.87
CA GLY A 43 -1.46 -13.84 -1.85
C GLY A 43 -2.77 -14.41 -1.32
N ARG A 44 -2.72 -15.54 -0.59
CA ARG A 44 -3.91 -16.06 0.13
C ARG A 44 -4.43 -15.05 1.15
N ALA A 45 -3.55 -14.49 1.99
CA ALA A 45 -3.95 -13.54 3.03
C ALA A 45 -4.62 -12.27 2.49
N VAL A 46 -4.36 -11.90 1.23
CA VAL A 46 -4.93 -10.72 0.55
C VAL A 46 -5.86 -11.06 -0.62
N ASN A 47 -6.44 -12.26 -0.61
CA ASN A 47 -7.46 -12.70 -1.55
C ASN A 47 -7.03 -12.71 -3.04
N LEU A 48 -5.75 -12.94 -3.34
CA LEU A 48 -5.32 -13.27 -4.70
C LEU A 48 -5.68 -14.71 -5.08
N VAL A 49 -5.72 -15.60 -4.09
CA VAL A 49 -6.05 -17.01 -4.29
C VAL A 49 -7.53 -17.23 -3.96
N PRO A 50 -8.28 -17.97 -4.80
CA PRO A 50 -9.67 -18.31 -4.53
C PRO A 50 -9.84 -19.02 -3.18
N GLY A 51 -10.94 -18.72 -2.49
CA GLY A 51 -11.29 -19.35 -1.22
C GLY A 51 -12.79 -19.27 -0.95
N GLU A 52 -13.28 -20.09 -0.02
CA GLU A 52 -14.71 -20.17 0.33
C GLU A 52 -15.26 -18.89 0.99
N GLY A 53 -14.37 -18.02 1.49
CA GLY A 53 -14.74 -16.78 2.14
C GLY A 53 -13.61 -15.75 2.10
N PRO A 54 -13.92 -14.47 2.36
CA PRO A 54 -12.93 -13.40 2.31
C PRO A 54 -11.92 -13.57 3.44
N GLN A 55 -10.64 -13.48 3.10
CA GLN A 55 -9.56 -13.38 4.07
C GLN A 55 -9.44 -11.96 4.59
N ASP A 56 -9.23 -11.82 5.90
CA ASP A 56 -9.07 -10.54 6.58
C ASP A 56 -7.66 -10.44 7.16
N VAL A 57 -6.72 -10.01 6.31
CA VAL A 57 -5.29 -9.80 6.65
C VAL A 57 -5.11 -9.02 7.95
N TYR A 58 -5.98 -8.05 8.21
CA TYR A 58 -5.90 -7.20 9.40
C TYR A 58 -6.24 -7.99 10.67
N SER A 59 -7.24 -8.87 10.61
CA SER A 59 -7.58 -9.76 11.73
C SER A 59 -6.50 -10.81 11.97
N GLU A 60 -5.89 -11.34 10.91
CA GLU A 60 -4.79 -12.30 11.03
C GLU A 60 -3.55 -11.67 11.68
N ILE A 61 -3.16 -10.47 11.23
CA ILE A 61 -2.09 -9.69 11.86
C ILE A 61 -2.44 -9.35 13.30
N ALA A 62 -3.67 -8.94 13.60
CA ALA A 62 -4.09 -8.65 14.97
C ALA A 62 -3.92 -9.87 15.89
N ARG A 63 -4.23 -11.09 15.41
CA ARG A 63 -4.00 -12.34 16.17
C ARG A 63 -2.52 -12.60 16.40
N LEU A 64 -1.65 -12.37 15.41
CA LEU A 64 -0.20 -12.48 15.58
C LEU A 64 0.34 -11.49 16.63
N VAL A 65 -0.11 -10.24 16.54
CA VAL A 65 0.26 -9.20 17.51
C VAL A 65 -0.23 -9.59 18.91
N ALA A 66 -1.50 -10.01 19.05
CA ALA A 66 -2.05 -10.43 20.33
C ALA A 66 -1.25 -11.59 20.96
N ARG A 67 -0.86 -12.60 20.17
CA ARG A 67 0.00 -13.71 20.63
C ARG A 67 1.36 -13.22 21.12
N ARG A 68 2.02 -12.35 20.35
CA ARG A 68 3.32 -11.75 20.73
C ARG A 68 3.21 -10.94 22.02
N VAL A 69 2.18 -10.11 22.13
CA VAL A 69 1.90 -9.28 23.31
C VAL A 69 1.66 -10.15 24.54
N ALA A 70 0.86 -11.22 24.44
CA ALA A 70 0.61 -12.15 25.55
C ALA A 70 1.90 -12.87 26.00
N ALA A 71 2.73 -13.31 25.05
CA ALA A 71 4.01 -13.94 25.35
C ALA A 71 4.97 -12.98 26.08
N ASP A 72 5.08 -11.74 25.60
CA ASP A 72 5.95 -10.73 26.22
C ASP A 72 5.44 -10.26 27.59
N ALA A 73 4.12 -10.17 27.77
CA ALA A 73 3.51 -9.88 29.07
C ALA A 73 3.86 -10.97 30.11
N SER A 74 3.81 -12.24 29.70
CA SER A 74 4.20 -13.40 30.51
C SER A 74 5.69 -13.39 30.85
N ARG A 75 6.54 -12.87 29.96
CA ARG A 75 7.99 -12.70 30.17
C ARG A 75 8.39 -11.47 31.00
N GLY A 76 7.42 -10.69 31.49
CA GLY A 76 7.72 -9.56 32.36
C GLY A 76 7.60 -8.17 31.73
N SER A 77 7.24 -8.05 30.44
CA SER A 77 7.18 -6.76 29.75
C SER A 77 6.10 -5.83 30.33
N ALA A 78 6.53 -4.71 30.89
CA ALA A 78 5.63 -3.70 31.44
C ALA A 78 4.72 -3.08 30.35
N HIS A 79 5.26 -2.86 29.15
CA HIS A 79 4.50 -2.27 28.02
C HIS A 79 3.45 -3.25 27.47
N ALA A 80 3.78 -4.54 27.40
CA ALA A 80 2.84 -5.56 26.95
C ALA A 80 1.69 -5.74 27.93
N ARG A 81 2.00 -5.80 29.24
CA ARG A 81 0.97 -5.82 30.29
C ARG A 81 0.08 -4.58 30.26
N ALA A 82 0.67 -3.40 30.13
CA ALA A 82 -0.09 -2.15 30.04
C ALA A 82 -1.00 -2.11 28.80
N LEU A 83 -0.52 -2.62 27.66
CA LEU A 83 -1.35 -2.74 26.45
C LEU A 83 -2.56 -3.65 26.68
N LEU A 84 -2.35 -4.86 27.22
CA LEU A 84 -3.42 -5.81 27.50
C LEU A 84 -4.40 -5.32 28.55
N ALA A 85 -3.91 -4.60 29.56
CA ALA A 85 -4.77 -4.01 30.60
C ALA A 85 -5.63 -2.87 30.05
N ALA A 86 -5.14 -2.13 29.06
CA ALA A 86 -5.87 -0.99 28.50
C ALA A 86 -6.87 -1.41 27.42
N THR A 87 -6.53 -2.36 26.55
CA THR A 87 -7.43 -2.75 25.46
C THR A 87 -7.09 -4.09 24.82
N ALA A 88 -8.08 -4.68 24.14
CA ALA A 88 -7.86 -5.81 23.26
C ALA A 88 -7.05 -5.40 22.02
N VAL A 89 -6.10 -6.25 21.64
CA VAL A 89 -5.40 -6.15 20.36
C VAL A 89 -6.31 -6.71 19.27
N ASP A 90 -7.01 -5.83 18.58
CA ASP A 90 -8.00 -6.19 17.57
C ASP A 90 -7.68 -5.58 16.19
N ARG A 91 -8.49 -5.94 15.19
CA ARG A 91 -8.43 -5.41 13.83
C ARG A 91 -8.39 -3.89 13.79
N LYS A 92 -9.24 -3.19 14.56
CA LYS A 92 -9.36 -1.73 14.54
C LYS A 92 -8.08 -1.04 15.04
N LEU A 93 -7.36 -1.65 15.98
CA LEU A 93 -6.09 -1.14 16.49
C LEU A 93 -4.98 -1.17 15.43
N VAL A 94 -4.88 -2.27 14.66
CA VAL A 94 -3.77 -2.48 13.72
C VAL A 94 -4.07 -2.04 12.28
N LYS A 95 -5.35 -1.96 11.88
CA LYS A 95 -5.77 -1.76 10.48
C LYS A 95 -5.05 -0.59 9.80
N GLN A 96 -5.08 0.60 10.41
CA GLN A 96 -4.51 1.80 9.80
C GLN A 96 -3.00 1.67 9.59
N THR A 97 -2.30 1.11 10.57
CA THR A 97 -0.85 0.90 10.50
C THR A 97 -0.48 -0.13 9.45
N VAL A 98 -1.19 -1.25 9.38
CA VAL A 98 -0.98 -2.26 8.33
C VAL A 98 -1.22 -1.65 6.94
N MET A 99 -2.37 -0.99 6.74
CA MET A 99 -2.78 -0.41 5.47
C MET A 99 -1.79 0.66 4.95
N THR A 100 -1.20 1.45 5.84
CA THR A 100 -0.30 2.55 5.43
C THR A 100 1.18 2.17 5.43
N SER A 101 1.57 1.05 6.06
CA SER A 101 2.98 0.61 6.10
C SER A 101 3.50 0.19 4.74
N VAL A 102 2.66 -0.43 3.89
CA VAL A 102 3.02 -0.74 2.50
C VAL A 102 3.29 0.50 1.65
N TYR A 103 2.72 1.63 2.06
CA TYR A 103 2.92 2.93 1.42
C TYR A 103 3.99 3.77 2.13
N GLY A 104 4.93 3.12 2.82
CA GLY A 104 6.14 3.76 3.33
C GLY A 104 5.93 4.59 4.60
N VAL A 105 4.87 4.30 5.37
CA VAL A 105 4.76 4.87 6.73
C VAL A 105 5.98 4.48 7.56
N THR A 106 6.62 5.50 8.11
CA THR A 106 7.76 5.31 9.01
C THR A 106 7.32 4.74 10.35
N PHE A 107 8.25 4.17 11.12
CA PHE A 107 7.99 3.75 12.50
C PHE A 107 7.35 4.85 13.35
N VAL A 108 7.76 6.11 13.15
CA VAL A 108 7.20 7.27 13.84
C VAL A 108 5.71 7.46 13.50
N GLY A 109 5.37 7.37 12.21
CA GLY A 109 3.99 7.45 11.75
C GLY A 109 3.13 6.27 12.23
N ALA A 110 3.68 5.05 12.19
CA ALA A 110 3.01 3.85 12.71
C ALA A 110 2.69 3.99 14.21
N ARG A 111 3.65 4.47 15.00
CA ARG A 111 3.47 4.79 16.42
C ARG A 111 2.38 5.83 16.63
N GLU A 112 2.36 6.91 15.86
CA GLU A 112 1.36 7.97 15.99
C GLU A 112 -0.05 7.48 15.69
N GLN A 113 -0.22 6.65 14.66
CA GLN A 113 -1.49 6.04 14.31
C GLN A 113 -2.02 5.13 15.43
N ILE A 114 -1.17 4.24 15.95
CA ILE A 114 -1.56 3.38 17.09
C ILE A 114 -1.83 4.21 18.34
N GLY A 115 -1.01 5.22 18.63
CA GLY A 115 -1.21 6.11 19.76
C GLY A 115 -2.55 6.85 19.70
N SER A 116 -2.97 7.29 18.50
CA SER A 116 -4.30 7.88 18.28
C SER A 116 -5.41 6.88 18.62
N ARG A 117 -5.29 5.63 18.17
CA ARG A 117 -6.27 4.56 18.46
C ARG A 117 -6.31 4.20 19.94
N LEU A 118 -5.18 4.19 20.63
CA LEU A 118 -5.14 3.95 22.08
C LEU A 118 -5.77 5.11 22.86
N ARG A 119 -5.54 6.35 22.43
CA ARG A 119 -6.19 7.53 23.03
C ARG A 119 -7.70 7.53 22.85
N GLU A 120 -8.19 7.17 21.65
CA GLU A 120 -9.63 6.99 21.37
C GLU A 120 -10.28 5.91 22.26
N ARG A 121 -9.49 4.94 22.74
CA ARG A 121 -9.92 3.88 23.66
C ARG A 121 -9.81 4.27 25.14
N GLY A 122 -9.48 5.53 25.44
CA GLY A 122 -9.43 6.04 26.81
C GLY A 122 -8.09 5.83 27.53
N PHE A 123 -6.99 5.61 26.81
CA PHE A 123 -5.66 5.58 27.43
C PHE A 123 -5.25 6.99 27.88
N GLN A 124 -5.17 7.23 29.19
CA GLN A 124 -5.01 8.59 29.76
C GLN A 124 -3.57 8.96 30.17
N ASP A 125 -2.72 8.00 30.50
CA ASP A 125 -1.32 8.28 30.89
C ASP A 125 -0.48 8.57 29.64
N ASP A 126 -0.19 9.85 29.37
CA ASP A 126 0.57 10.28 28.20
C ASP A 126 2.02 9.73 28.16
N ALA A 127 2.67 9.60 29.32
CA ALA A 127 4.04 9.10 29.40
C ALA A 127 4.09 7.61 29.07
N MET A 128 3.11 6.84 29.55
CA MET A 128 2.99 5.41 29.25
C MET A 128 2.42 5.17 27.85
N LEU A 129 1.50 6.03 27.37
CA LEU A 129 0.92 5.98 26.03
C LEU A 129 2.01 5.98 24.97
N TYR A 130 3.01 6.85 25.09
CA TYR A 130 4.13 6.89 24.16
C TYR A 130 4.85 5.54 24.08
N LYS A 131 5.20 4.95 25.23
CA LYS A 131 5.96 3.70 25.30
C LYS A 131 5.13 2.50 24.83
N VAL A 132 3.86 2.44 25.21
CA VAL A 132 2.91 1.41 24.75
C VAL A 132 2.69 1.51 23.23
N SER A 133 2.55 2.73 22.70
CA SER A 133 2.40 2.95 21.25
C SER A 133 3.65 2.50 20.49
N CYS A 134 4.86 2.81 20.99
CA CYS A 134 6.10 2.32 20.42
C CYS A 134 6.17 0.79 20.40
N TYR A 135 5.81 0.15 21.51
CA TYR A 135 5.81 -1.30 21.63
C TYR A 135 4.78 -1.95 20.68
N ALA A 136 3.54 -1.46 20.68
CA ALA A 136 2.47 -1.96 19.82
C ALA A 136 2.78 -1.75 18.33
N ALA A 137 3.36 -0.61 17.94
CA ALA A 137 3.80 -0.36 16.57
C ALA A 137 4.89 -1.33 16.14
N LYS A 138 5.89 -1.55 17.00
CA LYS A 138 6.94 -2.54 16.72
C LYS A 138 6.36 -3.94 16.56
N ALA A 139 5.52 -4.38 17.50
CA ALA A 139 4.88 -5.70 17.44
C ALA A 139 4.03 -5.87 16.17
N THR A 140 3.34 -4.80 15.74
CA THR A 140 2.51 -4.79 14.52
C THR A 140 3.37 -4.91 13.27
N LEU A 141 4.40 -4.08 13.13
CA LEU A 141 5.31 -4.11 11.98
C LEU A 141 6.09 -5.42 11.90
N ASP A 142 6.55 -5.95 13.04
CA ASP A 142 7.28 -7.21 13.08
C ASP A 142 6.35 -8.40 12.73
N SER A 143 5.05 -8.32 13.00
CA SER A 143 4.06 -9.34 12.60
C SER A 143 3.71 -9.24 11.11
N LEU A 144 3.57 -8.01 10.59
CA LEU A 144 3.40 -7.75 9.16
C LEU A 144 4.57 -8.31 8.35
N HIS A 145 5.80 -8.03 8.79
CA HIS A 145 7.02 -8.50 8.13
C HIS A 145 7.23 -10.02 8.21
N GLU A 146 6.70 -10.67 9.25
CA GLU A 146 6.70 -12.13 9.35
C GLU A 146 5.75 -12.75 8.32
N MET A 147 4.55 -12.18 8.16
CA MET A 147 3.54 -12.67 7.23
C MET A 147 3.87 -12.36 5.76
N PHE A 148 4.51 -11.22 5.48
CA PHE A 148 4.84 -10.77 4.13
C PHE A 148 6.35 -10.59 3.96
N SER A 149 7.10 -11.68 4.13
CA SER A 149 8.57 -11.67 3.97
C SER A 149 8.98 -11.31 2.55
N SER A 150 8.27 -11.81 1.54
CA SER A 150 8.54 -11.50 0.12
C SER A 150 8.37 -10.01 -0.16
N ALA A 151 7.26 -9.41 0.28
CA ALA A 151 7.03 -7.96 0.18
C ALA A 151 8.16 -7.16 0.84
N LYS A 152 8.62 -7.59 2.02
CA LYS A 152 9.75 -6.96 2.72
C LYS A 152 11.04 -7.03 1.91
N HIS A 153 11.36 -8.17 1.28
CA HIS A 153 12.53 -8.29 0.45
C HIS A 153 12.48 -7.35 -0.77
N ILE A 154 11.33 -7.26 -1.44
CA ILE A 154 11.14 -6.34 -2.57
C ILE A 154 11.24 -4.87 -2.11
N MET A 155 10.61 -4.50 -1.00
CA MET A 155 10.72 -3.15 -0.42
C MET A 155 12.17 -2.76 -0.10
N HIS A 156 12.94 -3.68 0.46
CA HIS A 156 14.37 -3.48 0.72
C HIS A 156 15.17 -3.37 -0.57
N TRP A 157 14.91 -4.23 -1.54
CA TRP A 157 15.59 -4.19 -2.84
C TRP A 157 15.35 -2.86 -3.57
N LEU A 158 14.09 -2.40 -3.65
CA LEU A 158 13.75 -1.06 -4.18
C LEU A 158 14.52 0.02 -3.42
N SER A 159 14.49 0.01 -2.08
CA SER A 159 15.24 0.97 -1.27
C SER A 159 16.74 0.95 -1.56
N ASP A 160 17.33 -0.21 -1.81
CA ASP A 160 18.75 -0.34 -2.13
C ASP A 160 19.07 0.17 -3.53
N CYS A 161 18.23 -0.09 -4.52
CA CYS A 161 18.32 0.53 -5.86
C CYS A 161 18.27 2.06 -5.76
N ALA A 162 17.30 2.62 -5.04
CA ALA A 162 17.20 4.06 -4.83
C ALA A 162 18.41 4.64 -4.09
N ARG A 163 18.99 3.90 -3.15
CA ARG A 163 20.22 4.31 -2.44
C ARG A 163 21.40 4.44 -3.41
N VAL A 164 21.54 3.54 -4.38
CA VAL A 164 22.61 3.59 -5.38
C VAL A 164 22.50 4.86 -6.22
N VAL A 165 21.32 5.13 -6.80
CA VAL A 165 21.06 6.34 -7.61
C VAL A 165 21.25 7.62 -6.78
N ALA A 166 20.67 7.67 -5.60
CA ALA A 166 20.76 8.86 -4.74
C ALA A 166 22.19 9.13 -4.24
N ARG A 167 23.02 8.09 -4.06
CA ARG A 167 24.44 8.27 -3.69
C ARG A 167 25.21 8.97 -4.80
N ALA A 168 24.89 8.68 -6.06
CA ALA A 168 25.42 9.36 -7.24
C ALA A 168 24.89 10.79 -7.43
N GLY A 169 23.99 11.26 -6.55
CA GLY A 169 23.46 12.63 -6.60
C GLY A 169 22.31 12.81 -7.58
N GLN A 170 21.75 11.71 -8.11
CA GLN A 170 20.68 11.71 -9.10
C GLN A 170 19.34 11.37 -8.44
N SER A 171 18.24 11.81 -9.06
CA SER A 171 16.88 11.45 -8.64
C SER A 171 16.52 10.09 -9.21
N VAL A 172 15.74 9.31 -8.46
CA VAL A 172 15.21 8.04 -8.97
C VAL A 172 14.10 8.33 -9.98
N SER A 173 14.17 7.66 -11.14
CA SER A 173 13.16 7.71 -12.18
C SER A 173 12.89 6.32 -12.76
N TRP A 174 11.67 6.11 -13.25
CA TRP A 174 11.26 4.89 -13.95
C TRP A 174 10.12 5.21 -14.91
N VAL A 175 9.74 4.24 -15.73
CA VAL A 175 8.59 4.33 -16.63
C VAL A 175 7.59 3.24 -16.24
N THR A 176 6.31 3.57 -16.15
CA THR A 176 5.28 2.56 -15.87
C THR A 176 5.04 1.66 -17.09
N PRO A 177 4.38 0.50 -16.93
CA PRO A 177 4.02 -0.36 -18.06
C PRO A 177 3.14 0.32 -19.13
N LEU A 178 2.43 1.41 -18.77
CA LEU A 178 1.68 2.25 -19.72
C LEU A 178 2.51 3.37 -20.37
N GLY A 179 3.82 3.39 -20.16
CA GLY A 179 4.72 4.38 -20.76
C GLY A 179 4.76 5.73 -20.05
N LEU A 180 4.23 5.86 -18.84
CA LEU A 180 4.28 7.12 -18.07
C LEU A 180 5.65 7.26 -17.39
N PRO A 181 6.47 8.27 -17.72
CA PRO A 181 7.71 8.55 -17.00
C PRO A 181 7.42 9.18 -15.63
N ILE A 182 8.08 8.67 -14.60
CA ILE A 182 7.96 9.13 -13.21
C ILE A 182 9.35 9.50 -12.69
N VAL A 183 9.45 10.64 -12.01
CA VAL A 183 10.68 11.13 -11.37
C VAL A 183 10.36 11.56 -9.94
N GLN A 184 11.19 11.14 -8.98
CA GLN A 184 11.06 11.60 -7.60
C GLN A 184 11.62 13.02 -7.42
N PRO A 185 10.80 13.99 -6.96
CA PRO A 185 11.20 15.39 -6.88
C PRO A 185 11.98 15.72 -5.59
N TYR A 186 12.36 14.72 -4.79
CA TYR A 186 12.93 14.97 -3.46
C TYR A 186 14.35 15.53 -3.54
N ARG A 187 14.45 16.86 -3.46
CA ARG A 187 15.68 17.63 -3.38
C ARG A 187 15.75 18.38 -2.04
N LYS A 188 16.95 18.81 -1.65
CA LYS A 188 17.11 19.74 -0.54
C LYS A 188 16.42 21.05 -0.92
N SER A 189 15.73 21.68 0.02
CA SER A 189 15.31 23.07 -0.11
C SER A 189 16.37 23.97 0.49
N ASP A 190 16.72 25.05 -0.19
CA ASP A 190 17.55 26.10 0.40
C ASP A 190 16.64 27.17 1.00
N LYS A 191 17.00 27.65 2.19
CA LYS A 191 16.23 28.66 2.92
C LYS A 191 17.09 29.88 3.12
N GLN A 192 16.77 30.95 2.42
CA GLN A 192 17.41 32.24 2.61
C GLN A 192 16.58 33.09 3.57
N HIS A 193 17.21 33.47 4.68
CA HIS A 193 16.61 34.34 5.68
C HIS A 193 16.93 35.80 5.34
N ILE A 194 15.92 36.56 4.90
CA ILE A 194 16.05 37.99 4.64
C ILE A 194 15.49 38.75 5.84
N ARG A 195 16.36 39.48 6.53
CA ARG A 195 15.94 40.40 7.58
C ARG A 195 15.65 41.77 6.97
N THR A 196 14.43 42.26 7.12
CA THR A 196 14.05 43.63 6.76
C THR A 196 13.85 44.47 8.03
N LEU A 197 13.58 45.77 7.87
CA LEU A 197 13.28 46.67 9.00
C LEU A 197 11.97 46.31 9.72
N LEU A 198 11.03 45.66 9.04
CA LEU A 198 9.70 45.34 9.56
C LEU A 198 9.56 43.90 10.04
N GLN A 199 10.25 42.94 9.40
CA GLN A 199 10.13 41.52 9.72
C GLN A 199 11.27 40.68 9.15
N ARG A 200 11.29 39.39 9.52
CA ARG A 200 12.18 38.38 8.90
C ARG A 200 11.39 37.56 7.90
N LEU A 201 11.78 37.61 6.64
CA LEU A 201 11.24 36.79 5.56
C LEU A 201 12.10 35.54 5.38
N VAL A 202 11.48 34.43 4.97
CA VAL A 202 12.18 33.20 4.60
C VAL A 202 11.82 32.91 3.15
N LEU A 203 12.79 33.08 2.24
CA LEU A 203 12.68 32.62 0.87
C LEU A 203 13.07 31.15 0.82
N VAL A 204 12.21 30.32 0.25
CA VAL A 204 12.47 28.91 0.02
C VAL A 204 12.72 28.72 -1.47
N GLU A 205 13.95 28.39 -1.83
CA GLU A 205 14.29 28.07 -3.20
C GLU A 205 14.04 26.58 -3.45
N ASN A 206 13.22 26.29 -4.47
CA ASN A 206 12.91 24.95 -4.92
C ASN A 206 13.23 24.88 -6.41
N ASN A 207 14.42 24.39 -6.77
CA ASN A 207 14.82 24.22 -8.17
C ASN A 207 15.49 22.85 -8.39
N ASP A 208 15.57 22.42 -9.66
CA ASP A 208 16.13 21.11 -10.03
C ASP A 208 17.66 21.03 -9.98
N ALA A 209 18.34 22.15 -9.80
CA ALA A 209 19.79 22.17 -9.59
C ALA A 209 20.17 21.81 -8.14
N LEU A 210 19.21 21.85 -7.20
CA LEU A 210 19.49 21.54 -5.79
C LEU A 210 19.84 20.07 -5.59
N PRO A 211 20.79 19.74 -4.67
CA PRO A 211 21.18 18.37 -4.41
C PRO A 211 20.00 17.50 -3.97
N VAL A 212 19.98 16.24 -4.42
CA VAL A 212 18.93 15.30 -4.03
C VAL A 212 18.92 15.03 -2.53
N LEU A 213 17.72 14.87 -1.98
CA LEU A 213 17.52 14.51 -0.58
C LEU A 213 17.61 12.98 -0.45
N LYS A 214 18.85 12.48 -0.35
CA LYS A 214 19.18 11.04 -0.45
C LYS A 214 18.30 10.12 0.40
N MET A 215 18.01 10.53 1.64
CA MET A 215 17.18 9.74 2.54
C MET A 215 15.74 9.61 2.03
N ARG A 216 15.14 10.71 1.54
CA ARG A 216 13.75 10.70 1.04
C ARG A 216 13.63 9.93 -0.27
N GLN A 217 14.58 10.11 -1.19
CA GLN A 217 14.67 9.31 -2.43
C GLN A 217 14.64 7.81 -2.12
N ARG A 218 15.41 7.39 -1.11
CA ARG A 218 15.44 5.99 -0.67
C ARG A 218 14.11 5.52 -0.08
N THR A 219 13.58 6.23 0.91
CA THR A 219 12.42 5.76 1.67
C THR A 219 11.10 5.88 0.90
N ALA A 220 11.03 6.78 -0.07
CA ALA A 220 9.83 7.03 -0.87
C ALA A 220 9.78 6.19 -2.14
N PHE A 221 10.87 5.53 -2.55
CA PHE A 221 10.84 4.75 -3.78
C PHE A 221 9.93 3.52 -3.73
N PRO A 222 10.00 2.63 -2.72
CA PRO A 222 9.09 1.50 -2.65
C PRO A 222 7.60 1.88 -2.74
N PRO A 223 7.09 2.85 -1.94
CA PRO A 223 5.68 3.21 -2.02
C PRO A 223 5.31 3.91 -3.32
N ASN A 224 6.17 4.78 -3.87
CA ASN A 224 5.87 5.45 -5.14
C ASN A 224 5.87 4.46 -6.30
N TYR A 225 6.74 3.44 -6.28
CA TYR A 225 6.74 2.39 -7.30
C TYR A 225 5.44 1.58 -7.25
N ILE A 226 5.01 1.11 -6.08
CA ILE A 226 3.73 0.41 -5.94
C ILE A 226 2.54 1.29 -6.34
N HIS A 227 2.55 2.57 -5.97
CA HIS A 227 1.54 3.54 -6.42
C HIS A 227 1.56 3.81 -7.94
N SER A 228 2.65 3.49 -8.61
CA SER A 228 2.67 3.56 -10.07
C SER A 228 2.09 2.29 -10.71
N ILE A 229 2.22 1.14 -10.05
CA ILE A 229 1.64 -0.13 -10.49
C ILE A 229 0.13 -0.17 -10.20
N ASP A 230 -0.33 0.31 -9.05
CA ASP A 230 -1.76 0.39 -8.73
C ASP A 230 -2.52 1.31 -9.70
N SER A 231 -1.94 2.48 -10.01
CA SER A 231 -2.45 3.43 -10.98
C SER A 231 -2.49 2.84 -12.38
N THR A 232 -1.45 2.07 -12.75
CA THR A 232 -1.41 1.33 -14.01
C THR A 232 -2.55 0.33 -14.10
N HIS A 233 -2.77 -0.48 -13.05
CA HIS A 233 -3.87 -1.45 -13.00
C HIS A 233 -5.25 -0.79 -13.12
N MET A 234 -5.47 0.31 -12.38
CA MET A 234 -6.69 1.11 -12.47
C MET A 234 -6.91 1.63 -13.89
N MET A 235 -5.88 2.21 -14.52
CA MET A 235 -5.97 2.78 -15.87
C MET A 235 -6.21 1.72 -16.96
N MET A 236 -5.60 0.54 -16.83
CA MET A 236 -5.88 -0.60 -17.70
C MET A 236 -7.34 -1.03 -17.58
N THR A 237 -7.83 -1.17 -16.34
CA THR A 237 -9.22 -1.54 -16.05
C THR A 237 -10.21 -0.52 -16.59
N ALA A 238 -9.98 0.77 -16.34
CA ALA A 238 -10.81 1.87 -16.83
C ALA A 238 -10.88 1.88 -18.37
N THR A 239 -9.73 1.70 -19.03
CA THR A 239 -9.65 1.67 -20.50
C THR A 239 -10.45 0.52 -21.08
N ARG A 240 -10.32 -0.69 -20.52
CA ARG A 240 -11.09 -1.87 -20.96
C ARG A 240 -12.59 -1.72 -20.68
N CYS A 241 -12.97 -1.17 -19.52
CA CYS A 241 -14.38 -0.87 -19.22
C CYS A 241 -14.97 0.10 -20.26
N ALA A 242 -14.23 1.15 -20.64
CA ALA A 242 -14.67 2.10 -21.65
C ALA A 242 -14.84 1.46 -23.04
N GLN A 243 -13.94 0.55 -23.43
CA GLN A 243 -14.05 -0.22 -24.68
C GLN A 243 -15.30 -1.10 -24.72
N GLU A 244 -15.71 -1.60 -23.55
CA GLU A 244 -16.91 -2.41 -23.35
C GLU A 244 -18.19 -1.57 -23.15
N GLY A 245 -18.11 -0.24 -23.29
CA GLY A 245 -19.24 0.68 -23.15
C GLY A 245 -19.71 0.91 -21.71
N MET A 246 -18.90 0.56 -20.72
CA MET A 246 -19.26 0.66 -19.30
C MET A 246 -18.82 2.00 -18.71
N ALA A 247 -19.61 2.50 -17.75
CA ALA A 247 -19.18 3.61 -16.91
C ALA A 247 -18.16 3.12 -15.87
N PHE A 248 -17.10 3.92 -15.64
CA PHE A 248 -16.09 3.61 -14.65
C PHE A 248 -15.71 4.88 -13.88
N ALA A 249 -15.60 4.76 -12.56
CA ALA A 249 -14.94 5.75 -11.71
C ALA A 249 -13.97 5.04 -10.76
N GLY A 250 -12.85 5.67 -10.45
CA GLY A 250 -11.83 5.11 -9.56
C GLY A 250 -11.44 6.12 -8.48
N VAL A 251 -11.43 5.67 -7.23
CA VAL A 251 -10.83 6.39 -6.10
C VAL A 251 -9.69 5.52 -5.58
N HIS A 252 -8.50 5.68 -6.17
CA HIS A 252 -7.35 4.82 -5.91
C HIS A 252 -7.68 3.33 -6.13
N ASP A 253 -7.81 2.55 -5.05
CA ASP A 253 -8.06 1.11 -5.03
C ASP A 253 -9.55 0.73 -4.90
N SER A 254 -10.44 1.71 -5.14
CA SER A 254 -11.89 1.55 -5.13
C SER A 254 -12.45 1.80 -6.53
N PHE A 255 -13.01 0.77 -7.17
CA PHE A 255 -13.49 0.81 -8.56
C PHE A 255 -15.01 0.76 -8.63
N TRP A 256 -15.62 1.73 -9.31
CA TRP A 256 -17.05 1.98 -9.26
C TRP A 256 -17.66 1.88 -10.65
N THR A 257 -18.83 1.24 -10.74
CA THR A 257 -19.63 1.15 -11.96
C THR A 257 -21.13 1.06 -11.63
N HIS A 258 -21.99 0.90 -12.62
CA HIS A 258 -23.42 0.65 -12.39
C HIS A 258 -23.66 -0.78 -11.86
N ALA A 259 -24.72 -0.97 -11.05
CA ALA A 259 -25.01 -2.25 -10.42
C ALA A 259 -25.08 -3.44 -11.41
N GLY A 260 -25.61 -3.22 -12.62
CA GLY A 260 -25.70 -4.27 -13.66
C GLY A 260 -24.37 -4.64 -14.31
N ASP A 261 -23.33 -3.81 -14.15
CA ASP A 261 -22.01 -3.96 -14.80
C ASP A 261 -20.95 -4.53 -13.85
N VAL A 262 -21.27 -4.70 -12.55
CA VAL A 262 -20.31 -5.09 -11.51
C VAL A 262 -19.61 -6.42 -11.81
N GLU A 263 -20.34 -7.44 -12.23
CA GLU A 263 -19.77 -8.76 -12.56
C GLU A 263 -18.77 -8.66 -13.72
N LYS A 264 -19.13 -7.91 -14.77
CA LYS A 264 -18.29 -7.68 -15.93
C LYS A 264 -17.04 -6.86 -15.58
N MET A 265 -17.19 -5.81 -14.75
CA MET A 265 -16.06 -5.04 -14.24
C MET A 265 -15.10 -5.90 -13.43
N ASN A 266 -15.63 -6.82 -12.59
CA ASN A 266 -14.81 -7.74 -11.80
C ASN A 266 -14.02 -8.73 -12.67
N ALA A 267 -14.59 -9.21 -13.78
CA ALA A 267 -13.84 -10.03 -14.73
C ALA A 267 -12.70 -9.22 -15.37
N ILE A 268 -13.02 -8.01 -15.88
CA ILE A 268 -12.05 -7.12 -16.52
C ILE A 268 -10.90 -6.74 -15.57
N LEU A 269 -11.22 -6.38 -14.32
CA LEU A 269 -10.20 -5.94 -13.36
C LEU A 269 -9.24 -7.08 -12.99
N ARG A 270 -9.73 -8.32 -12.86
CA ARG A 270 -8.88 -9.49 -12.59
C ARG A 270 -7.99 -9.79 -13.78
N ASP A 271 -8.54 -9.73 -15.00
CA ASP A 271 -7.76 -9.92 -16.23
C ASP A 271 -6.66 -8.88 -16.39
N CYS A 272 -6.96 -7.61 -16.16
CA CYS A 272 -5.96 -6.53 -16.18
C CYS A 272 -4.87 -6.74 -15.12
N PHE A 273 -5.23 -7.22 -13.93
CA PHE A 273 -4.25 -7.50 -12.86
C PHE A 273 -3.29 -8.62 -13.27
N VAL A 274 -3.82 -9.72 -13.81
CA VAL A 274 -3.00 -10.84 -14.27
C VAL A 274 -2.14 -10.43 -15.45
N GLU A 275 -2.67 -9.71 -16.43
CA GLU A 275 -1.90 -9.18 -17.56
C GLU A 275 -0.74 -8.29 -17.10
N LEU A 276 -0.99 -7.39 -16.16
CA LEU A 276 0.01 -6.47 -15.63
C LEU A 276 1.16 -7.22 -14.94
N HIS A 277 0.84 -8.15 -14.03
CA HIS A 277 1.85 -8.86 -13.24
C HIS A 277 2.43 -10.11 -13.93
N SER A 278 1.91 -10.46 -15.11
CA SER A 278 2.55 -11.43 -16.00
C SER A 278 3.75 -10.84 -16.75
N GLN A 279 3.87 -9.51 -16.79
CA GLN A 279 5.06 -8.83 -17.29
C GLN A 279 6.20 -8.91 -16.27
N PRO A 280 7.46 -8.91 -16.72
CA PRO A 280 8.63 -9.00 -15.84
C PRO A 280 8.96 -7.61 -15.23
N LEU A 281 8.05 -7.10 -14.38
CA LEU A 281 8.05 -5.71 -13.91
C LEU A 281 9.34 -5.31 -13.16
N LEU A 282 9.93 -6.22 -12.37
CA LEU A 282 11.16 -5.94 -11.62
C LEU A 282 12.39 -5.98 -12.53
N GLU A 283 12.38 -6.85 -13.54
CA GLU A 283 13.38 -6.94 -14.59
C GLU A 283 13.37 -5.68 -15.47
N ASP A 284 12.20 -5.24 -15.90
CA ASP A 284 12.04 -4.02 -16.70
C ASP A 284 12.52 -2.79 -15.91
N LEU A 285 12.21 -2.75 -14.60
CA LEU A 285 12.69 -1.69 -13.73
C LEU A 285 14.22 -1.68 -13.61
N ILE A 286 14.85 -2.83 -13.35
CA ILE A 286 16.31 -2.89 -13.19
C ILE A 286 17.02 -2.57 -14.51
N ASN A 287 16.49 -3.05 -15.64
CA ASN A 287 17.00 -2.75 -16.97
C ASN A 287 16.92 -1.25 -17.27
N HIS A 288 15.81 -0.60 -16.91
CA HIS A 288 15.66 0.85 -17.02
C HIS A 288 16.71 1.59 -16.17
N LEU A 289 16.88 1.21 -14.90
CA LEU A 289 17.85 1.84 -14.01
C LEU A 289 19.29 1.66 -14.47
N GLN A 290 19.65 0.48 -14.98
CA GLN A 290 20.97 0.21 -15.54
C GLN A 290 21.23 1.03 -16.81
N THR A 291 20.22 1.14 -17.69
CA THR A 291 20.32 1.95 -18.92
C THR A 291 20.46 3.44 -18.60
N ALA A 292 19.68 3.95 -17.65
CA ALA A 292 19.73 5.35 -17.21
C ALA A 292 21.03 5.68 -16.44
N HIS A 293 21.63 4.69 -15.79
CA HIS A 293 22.80 4.85 -14.93
C HIS A 293 23.89 3.79 -15.22
N PRO A 294 24.54 3.82 -16.40
CA PRO A 294 25.43 2.74 -16.87
C PRO A 294 26.69 2.54 -16.00
N ASN A 295 27.08 3.55 -15.22
CA ASN A 295 28.24 3.50 -14.33
C ASN A 295 27.90 2.99 -12.91
N LEU A 296 26.64 2.65 -12.64
CA LEU A 296 26.18 2.22 -11.31
C LEU A 296 25.90 0.71 -11.30
N THR A 297 26.27 0.05 -10.20
CA THR A 297 25.96 -1.37 -9.97
C THR A 297 24.78 -1.51 -9.02
N PHE A 298 23.76 -2.25 -9.45
CA PHE A 298 22.55 -2.46 -8.69
C PHE A 298 22.50 -3.88 -8.08
N PRO A 299 21.79 -4.06 -6.96
CA PRO A 299 21.59 -5.39 -6.37
C PRO A 299 20.75 -6.30 -7.31
N PRO A 300 20.97 -7.63 -7.26
CA PRO A 300 20.17 -8.58 -8.04
C PRO A 300 18.70 -8.55 -7.60
N ILE A 301 17.80 -8.93 -8.52
CA ILE A 301 16.37 -9.05 -8.25
C ILE A 301 16.15 -10.12 -7.16
N PRO A 302 15.25 -9.91 -6.18
CA PRO A 302 14.90 -10.93 -5.20
C PRO A 302 14.29 -12.19 -5.84
N ASP A 303 14.48 -13.34 -5.20
CA ASP A 303 13.85 -14.58 -5.64
C ASP A 303 12.31 -14.47 -5.60
N THR A 304 11.67 -15.03 -6.63
CA THR A 304 10.20 -15.12 -6.73
C THR A 304 9.70 -16.43 -6.15
N GLY A 305 8.48 -16.40 -5.62
CA GLY A 305 7.78 -17.58 -5.11
C GLY A 305 7.00 -18.36 -6.19
N GLU A 306 6.04 -19.15 -5.73
CA GLU A 306 5.32 -20.14 -6.53
C GLU A 306 3.82 -19.78 -6.75
N LEU A 307 3.39 -18.55 -6.44
CA LEU A 307 2.01 -18.12 -6.71
C LEU A 307 1.73 -18.13 -8.21
N ASP A 308 0.80 -18.99 -8.63
CA ASP A 308 0.18 -18.89 -9.94
C ASP A 308 -0.75 -17.66 -9.97
N LEU A 309 -0.50 -16.71 -10.87
CA LEU A 309 -1.34 -15.52 -10.99
C LEU A 309 -2.64 -15.79 -11.72
N ASP A 310 -2.73 -16.84 -12.53
CA ASP A 310 -3.95 -17.12 -13.28
C ASP A 310 -5.13 -17.41 -12.34
N CYS A 311 -4.86 -17.92 -11.14
CA CYS A 311 -5.89 -18.14 -10.12
C CYS A 311 -6.62 -16.87 -9.64
N VAL A 312 -6.04 -15.68 -9.86
CA VAL A 312 -6.69 -14.40 -9.49
C VAL A 312 -7.99 -14.20 -10.27
N ARG A 313 -8.11 -14.74 -11.49
CA ARG A 313 -9.34 -14.66 -12.30
C ARG A 313 -10.55 -15.29 -11.62
N ASP A 314 -10.31 -16.32 -10.83
CA ASP A 314 -11.33 -17.06 -10.10
C ASP A 314 -11.50 -16.55 -8.65
N SER A 315 -10.75 -15.52 -8.23
CA SER A 315 -10.81 -15.00 -6.87
C SER A 315 -11.95 -14.01 -6.67
N THR A 316 -13.05 -14.50 -6.10
CA THR A 316 -14.25 -13.69 -5.81
C THR A 316 -13.95 -12.49 -4.93
N TYR A 317 -13.11 -12.64 -3.90
CA TYR A 317 -12.85 -11.63 -2.87
C TYR A 317 -11.61 -10.77 -3.13
N PHE A 318 -11.02 -10.86 -4.33
CA PHE A 318 -9.88 -10.01 -4.71
C PHE A 318 -10.23 -8.52 -4.61
N PHE A 319 -11.34 -8.15 -5.24
CA PHE A 319 -12.05 -6.88 -5.12
C PHE A 319 -13.50 -7.21 -4.77
N SER A 320 -13.98 -6.70 -3.63
CA SER A 320 -15.31 -7.04 -3.09
C SER A 320 -15.93 -5.92 -2.29
#